data_AF-A0A952P3S9-F1
#
_entry.id   AF-A0A952P3S9-F1
#
_cell.length_a   1.000
_cell.length_b   1.000
_cell.length_c   1.000
_cell.angle_alpha   90.00
_cell.angle_beta   90.00
_cell.angle_gamma   90.00
#
_symmetry.space_group_name_H-M   'P 1'
#
loop_
_entity.id
_entity.type
_entity.pdbx_description
1 polymer ?
#
loop_
_entity_poly.entity_id
_entity_poly.type
_entity_poly.pdbx_seq_one_letter_code
_entity_poly.pdbx_strand_id
1 'polypeptide(L)'
;MGEFSLTHILLVAVIFLIFFGPSKLPSLGQSLGKAIRGFKEGLNEIEIDSKDITHQRLEKPQSRPENSTATQQQQAPQAEKESTQNA
;
A
#
# COMPACT_ATOMS: atom_id res chain seq x y z
N MET A 1 41.07 6.18 -26.30
CA MET A 1 40.24 5.88 -25.11
C MET A 1 38.90 6.63 -25.24
N GLY A 2 38.02 6.21 -26.14
CA GLY A 2 36.75 6.92 -26.40
C GLY A 2 35.73 6.08 -27.19
N GLU A 3 35.93 4.76 -27.24
CA GLU A 3 35.16 3.84 -28.09
C GLU A 3 33.74 3.59 -27.55
N PHE A 4 33.50 3.80 -26.25
CA PHE A 4 32.15 3.68 -25.66
C PHE A 4 31.49 5.05 -25.48
N SER A 5 31.33 5.77 -26.59
CA SER A 5 30.50 6.97 -26.62
C SER A 5 29.01 6.62 -26.61
N LEU A 6 28.16 7.56 -26.19
CA LEU A 6 26.69 7.41 -26.19
C LEU A 6 26.15 6.91 -27.55
N THR A 7 26.81 7.27 -28.65
CA THR A 7 26.48 6.81 -30.01
C THR A 7 26.56 5.29 -30.15
N HIS A 8 27.54 4.63 -29.53
CA HIS A 8 27.66 3.16 -29.56
C HIS A 8 26.54 2.49 -28.76
N ILE A 9 26.23 3.03 -27.58
CA ILE A 9 25.11 2.53 -26.77
C ILE A 9 23.79 2.70 -27.54
N LEU A 10 23.59 3.84 -28.21
CA LEU A 10 22.41 4.09 -29.04
C LEU A 10 22.32 3.10 -30.21
N LEU A 11 23.45 2.84 -30.90
CA LEU A 11 23.50 1.90 -32.02
C LEU A 11 23.13 0.48 -31.58
N VAL A 12 23.70 0.02 -30.46
CA VAL A 12 23.36 -1.29 -29.87
C VAL A 12 21.90 -1.32 -29.42
N ALA A 13 21.40 -0.26 -28.79
CA ALA A 13 20.01 -0.17 -28.38
C ALA A 13 19.06 -0.29 -29.59
N VAL A 14 19.34 0.39 -30.70
CA VAL A 14 18.54 0.28 -31.93
C VAL A 14 18.48 -1.16 -32.44
N ILE A 15 19.62 -1.85 -32.50
CA ILE A 15 19.66 -3.26 -32.90
C ILE A 15 18.84 -4.09 -31.91
N PHE A 16 19.05 -3.89 -30.61
CA PHE A 16 18.31 -4.61 -29.56
C PHE A 16 16.80 -4.38 -29.66
N LEU A 17 16.36 -3.15 -29.97
CA LEU A 17 14.96 -2.80 -30.21
C LEU A 17 14.38 -3.48 -31.44
N ILE A 18 15.18 -3.74 -32.49
CA ILE A 18 14.71 -4.48 -33.66
C ILE A 18 14.49 -5.96 -33.31
N PHE A 19 15.39 -6.56 -32.53
CA PHE A 19 15.27 -7.97 -32.13
C PHE A 19 14.20 -8.19 -31.04
N PHE A 20 14.19 -7.37 -30.00
CA PHE A 20 13.26 -7.50 -28.87
C PHE A 20 11.93 -6.77 -29.11
N GLY A 21 11.91 -5.78 -29.99
CA GLY A 21 10.77 -4.87 -30.18
C GLY A 21 10.72 -3.77 -29.11
N PRO A 22 10.41 -2.51 -29.46
CA PRO A 22 10.30 -1.41 -28.51
C PRO A 22 9.19 -1.64 -27.47
N SER A 23 8.17 -2.43 -27.78
CA SER A 23 7.07 -2.75 -26.87
C SER A 23 7.47 -3.67 -25.71
N LYS A 24 8.58 -4.41 -25.80
CA LYS A 24 9.02 -5.31 -24.72
C LYS A 24 9.84 -4.59 -23.64
N LEU A 25 10.55 -3.52 -23.99
CA LEU A 25 11.32 -2.72 -23.04
C LEU A 25 10.49 -2.10 -21.88
N PRO A 26 9.32 -1.45 -22.11
CA PRO A 26 8.55 -0.89 -21.02
C PRO A 26 7.98 -1.97 -20.10
N SER A 27 7.59 -3.13 -20.64
CA SER A 27 7.09 -4.25 -19.83
C SER A 27 8.19 -4.83 -18.93
N LEU A 28 9.39 -5.05 -19.47
CA LEU A 28 10.57 -5.49 -18.71
C LEU A 28 11.03 -4.42 -17.71
N GLY A 29 11.02 -3.15 -18.09
CA GLY A 29 11.37 -2.04 -17.21
C GLY A 29 10.39 -1.88 -16.04
N GLN A 30 9.08 -2.13 -16.26
CA GLN A 30 8.08 -2.10 -15.19
C GLN A 30 8.29 -3.22 -14.17
N SER A 31 8.61 -4.45 -14.60
CA SER A 31 8.86 -5.56 -13.66
C SER A 31 10.17 -5.36 -12.90
N LEU A 32 11.26 -4.98 -13.58
CA LEU A 32 12.54 -4.66 -12.96
C LEU A 32 12.43 -3.45 -12.03
N GLY A 33 11.70 -2.42 -12.45
CA GLY A 33 11.49 -1.21 -11.66
C GLY A 33 10.72 -1.47 -10.36
N LYS A 34 9.70 -2.34 -10.41
CA LYS A 34 8.99 -2.79 -9.20
C LYS A 34 9.91 -3.59 -8.28
N ALA A 35 10.73 -4.49 -8.84
CA ALA A 35 11.68 -5.29 -8.06
C ALA A 35 12.75 -4.42 -7.38
N ILE A 36 13.35 -3.48 -8.12
CA ILE A 36 14.34 -2.54 -7.58
C ILE A 36 13.72 -1.62 -6.52
N ARG A 37 12.46 -1.19 -6.72
CA ARG A 37 11.75 -0.36 -5.75
C ARG A 37 11.49 -1.10 -4.45
N GLY A 38 10.94 -2.32 -4.53
CA GLY A 38 10.74 -3.16 -3.34
C GLY A 38 12.05 -3.53 -2.65
N PHE A 39 13.12 -3.77 -3.41
CA PHE A 39 14.45 -4.01 -2.84
C PHE A 39 14.97 -2.78 -2.08
N LYS A 40 14.83 -1.57 -2.63
CA LYS A 40 15.23 -0.33 -1.96
C LYS A 40 14.38 -0.04 -0.72
N GLU A 41 13.07 -0.26 -0.78
CA GLU A 41 12.16 -0.12 0.36
C GLU A 41 12.54 -1.09 1.48
N GLY A 42 12.82 -2.36 1.17
CA GLY A 42 13.29 -3.34 2.15
C GLY A 42 14.64 -2.99 2.78
N LEU A 43 15.59 -2.46 2.00
CA LEU A 43 16.88 -1.99 2.54
C LEU A 43 16.69 -0.80 3.49
N ASN A 44 15.82 0.15 3.16
CA ASN A 44 15.53 1.30 4.01
C ASN A 44 14.84 0.89 5.32
N GLU A 45 13.95 -0.10 5.28
CA GLU A 45 13.26 -0.59 6.48
C GLU A 45 14.22 -1.28 7.44
N ILE A 46 15.19 -2.05 6.93
CA ILE A 46 16.27 -2.65 7.73
C ILE A 46 17.19 -1.56 8.33
N GLU A 47 17.46 -0.48 7.61
CA GLU A 47 18.23 0.66 8.12
C GLU A 47 17.48 1.43 9.21
N ILE A 48 16.15 1.61 9.06
CA ILE A 48 15.30 2.30 10.03
C ILE A 48 15.15 1.47 11.31
N ASP A 49 14.96 0.14 11.23
CA ASP A 49 14.92 -0.74 12.40
C ASP A 49 16.24 -0.66 13.21
N SER A 50 17.37 -0.50 12.51
CA SER A 50 18.67 -0.27 13.14
C SER A 50 18.85 1.12 13.78
N LYS A 51 17.98 2.10 13.47
CA LYS A 51 18.06 3.51 13.94
C LYS A 51 16.90 3.93 14.85
N ASP A 52 15.78 3.23 14.88
CA ASP A 52 14.57 3.60 15.64
C ASP A 52 14.53 3.09 17.09
N ILE A 53 15.60 2.44 17.59
CA ILE A 53 15.70 2.14 19.03
C ILE A 53 15.89 3.43 19.87
N THR A 54 16.12 4.60 19.26
CA THR A 54 16.46 5.84 20.00
C THR A 54 15.37 6.95 20.00
N HIS A 55 14.30 6.92 19.20
CA HIS A 55 13.44 8.12 19.05
C HIS A 55 11.90 7.94 19.14
N GLN A 56 11.37 6.95 19.85
CA GLN A 56 9.91 6.85 20.09
C GLN A 56 9.47 6.57 21.55
N ARG A 57 10.11 7.17 22.57
CA ARG A 57 9.58 7.12 23.96
C ARG A 57 9.51 8.45 24.72
N LEU A 58 9.57 9.59 24.05
CA LEU A 58 9.33 10.88 24.72
C LEU A 58 8.10 11.57 24.12
N GLU A 59 7.04 11.53 24.92
CA GLU A 59 5.95 12.50 25.01
C GLU A 59 4.90 12.57 23.89
N LYS A 60 3.78 11.86 24.11
CA LYS A 60 2.47 12.52 24.00
C LYS A 60 1.51 12.04 25.11
N PRO A 61 1.10 12.92 26.04
CA PRO A 61 0.13 12.61 27.09
C PRO A 61 -1.30 12.44 26.54
N GLN A 62 -1.96 11.37 26.96
CA GLN A 62 -3.35 11.28 27.41
C GLN A 62 -4.44 12.10 26.67
N SER A 63 -5.28 11.39 25.91
CA SER A 63 -6.71 11.71 25.79
C SER A 63 -7.52 10.45 25.43
N ARG A 64 -8.11 9.85 26.46
CA ARG A 64 -9.13 8.80 26.36
C ARG A 64 -10.48 9.51 26.22
N PRO A 65 -11.24 9.38 25.11
CA PRO A 65 -12.65 9.65 25.16
C PRO A 65 -13.33 8.43 25.77
N GLU A 66 -13.72 8.57 27.03
CA GLU A 66 -14.75 7.73 27.63
C GLU A 66 -16.07 8.06 26.93
N ASN A 67 -16.63 7.10 26.19
CA ASN A 67 -18.05 7.10 25.91
C ASN A 67 -18.58 5.66 25.93
N SER A 68 -19.00 5.23 27.12
CA SER A 68 -19.84 4.06 27.31
C SER A 68 -20.83 4.36 28.42
N THR A 69 -21.70 5.33 28.19
CA THR A 69 -22.93 5.52 28.97
C THR A 69 -24.02 6.13 28.08
N ALA A 70 -24.85 5.30 27.44
CA ALA A 70 -26.24 5.60 27.12
C ALA A 70 -26.95 4.38 26.51
N THR A 71 -27.74 3.72 27.35
CA THR A 71 -28.86 2.84 27.01
C THR A 71 -29.71 3.39 25.86
N GLN A 72 -29.96 2.57 24.83
CA GLN A 72 -31.16 2.63 23.99
C GLN A 72 -31.46 1.23 23.46
N GLN A 73 -32.07 0.43 24.35
CA GLN A 73 -32.71 -0.83 24.03
C GLN A 73 -34.17 -0.48 23.67
N GLN A 74 -34.46 -0.52 22.38
CA GLN A 74 -35.75 -0.17 21.78
C GLN A 74 -36.86 -1.09 22.33
N GLN A 75 -37.84 -0.50 23.04
CA GLN A 75 -39.06 -1.14 23.51
C GLN A 75 -40.08 -1.37 22.37
N ALA A 76 -40.55 -2.61 22.29
CA ALA A 76 -41.90 -3.11 21.94
C ALA A 76 -42.68 -2.54 20.73
N PRO A 77 -43.04 -3.40 19.75
CA PRO A 77 -44.33 -3.33 19.06
C PRO A 77 -45.42 -3.88 19.99
N GLN A 78 -46.26 -2.99 20.53
CA GLN A 78 -47.57 -3.35 21.07
C GLN A 78 -48.60 -3.18 19.96
N ALA A 79 -49.12 -4.29 19.44
CA ALA A 79 -50.43 -4.36 18.78
C ALA A 79 -50.77 -5.83 18.49
N GLU A 80 -51.19 -6.59 19.50
CA GLU A 80 -52.05 -7.76 19.26
C GLU A 80 -52.89 -8.05 20.51
N LYS A 81 -54.01 -7.34 20.61
CA LYS A 81 -55.23 -7.82 21.27
C LYS A 81 -56.42 -7.27 20.50
N GLU A 82 -56.81 -7.95 19.42
CA GLU A 82 -58.17 -7.84 18.93
C GLU A 82 -58.62 -9.16 18.28
N SER A 83 -59.54 -9.82 18.99
CA SER A 83 -60.67 -10.58 18.46
C SER A 83 -60.41 -11.54 17.27
N THR A 84 -60.28 -12.83 17.57
CA THR A 84 -60.90 -13.88 16.74
C THR A 84 -62.02 -14.52 17.53
N GLN A 85 -63.16 -13.85 17.48
CA GLN A 85 -64.47 -14.43 17.74
C GLN A 85 -64.96 -15.02 16.42
N ASN A 86 -64.94 -16.35 16.25
CA ASN A 86 -65.91 -17.19 15.52
C ASN A 86 -65.37 -18.63 15.28
N ALA A 87 -66.32 -19.58 15.32
CA ALA A 87 -66.24 -21.04 15.07
C ALA A 87 -65.86 -21.93 16.26
#